data_AF-A0A7W6D0I4-F1
#
_entry.id   AF-A0A7W6D0I4-F1
#
_cell.length_a   1.000
_cell.length_b   1.000
_cell.length_c   1.000
_cell.angle_alpha   90.00
_cell.angle_beta   90.00
_cell.angle_gamma   90.00
#
_symmetry.space_group_name_H-M   'P 1'
#
loop_
_entity.id
_entity.type
_entity.pdbx_description
1 polymer ?
#
loop_
_entity_poly.entity_id
_entity_poly.type
_entity_poly.pdbx_seq_one_letter_code
_entity_poly.pdbx_strand_id
1 'polypeptide(L)'
;MKFGPVSVSRAQGCVAAHAIRLPGYVLRKGARITAADVTALEQGGVREVVVAEMAADDVAEDAAAQRVAAALLGPGLRADPAFTGRANIFADRAGLLLVDRAGVDALNDIDEAVTLATLDEHALVPQGAMAATVKIIPFAAPEDLVARAEALARARGPLVRLAPFEVRRVAAISTLLPGLEPKVVEKTMTVLQRRLAAAGAKLVAERRVPHDERSLVRSLRELALERPEIIIVFGASAITDRRDVIPAALEAAGGEIRRLGMPVDPGNLLLLGDLAGVPVLGAPGCARSPRENGFDWVLNRLLAKLPLSGRDISRMGVGGLLMEIPARPQPRQERDLPRAPSVAAVVLAAGRSTRMGGPNKLLETVQGRPLVRHAVEAALAAGLGEVLVVTGHQRAAVEAALSGLPVRFVPNPSFAEGLSTSLRAGLEALPAKADGALVLLGDMPLVKPALLARLVAAFDPAGGAHVVAPVRDGRRGNPVLWGRRFFPALCAIEGDAGGRHLLAEQTETAREVEADDGALIDVDTPEALAAIRALG
;
A
#
# COMPACT_ATOMS: atom_id res chain seq x y z
N MET A 1 43.33 -3.40 0.43
CA MET A 1 43.29 -1.91 0.41
C MET A 1 43.64 -1.32 1.77
N LYS A 2 44.34 -0.19 1.83
CA LYS A 2 44.48 0.63 3.04
C LYS A 2 43.59 1.87 2.95
N PHE A 3 42.80 2.14 3.97
CA PHE A 3 41.93 3.30 4.05
C PHE A 3 42.41 4.24 5.16
N GLY A 4 42.59 5.52 4.86
CA GLY A 4 42.99 6.50 5.86
C GLY A 4 43.52 7.80 5.29
N PRO A 5 43.88 8.76 6.17
CA PRO A 5 44.51 10.01 5.76
C PRO A 5 45.93 9.77 5.24
N VAL A 6 46.29 10.45 4.16
CA VAL A 6 47.66 10.55 3.64
C VAL A 6 47.98 12.00 3.31
N SER A 7 49.26 12.37 3.30
CA SER A 7 49.68 13.68 2.79
C SER A 7 49.31 13.82 1.31
N VAL A 8 48.91 15.01 0.88
CA VAL A 8 48.51 15.26 -0.53
C VAL A 8 49.61 14.85 -1.52
N SER A 9 50.88 15.07 -1.18
CA SER A 9 52.03 14.64 -1.96
C SER A 9 52.15 13.12 -2.18
N ARG A 10 51.54 12.31 -1.31
CA ARG A 10 51.50 10.84 -1.40
C ARG A 10 50.16 10.31 -1.91
N ALA A 11 49.20 11.19 -2.19
CA ALA A 11 47.86 10.79 -2.59
C ALA A 11 47.75 10.40 -4.07
N GLN A 12 48.74 10.75 -4.91
CA GLN A 12 48.73 10.44 -6.34
C GLN A 12 48.55 8.93 -6.56
N GLY A 13 47.59 8.57 -7.41
CA GLY A 13 47.26 7.19 -7.75
C GLY A 13 46.27 6.51 -6.81
N CYS A 14 46.04 7.06 -5.61
CA CYS A 14 45.03 6.57 -4.66
C CYS A 14 43.61 7.01 -5.08
N VAL A 15 42.59 6.42 -4.46
CA VAL A 15 41.18 6.77 -4.68
C VAL A 15 40.69 7.71 -3.59
N ALA A 16 40.09 8.84 -3.95
CA ALA A 16 39.58 9.81 -2.98
C ALA A 16 38.36 9.27 -2.20
N ALA A 17 38.45 9.19 -0.87
CA ALA A 17 37.37 8.65 -0.05
C ALA A 17 36.16 9.60 0.06
N HIS A 18 36.41 10.90 -0.01
CA HIS A 18 35.42 11.97 0.11
C HIS A 18 35.55 12.95 -1.06
N ALA A 19 34.46 13.64 -1.38
CA ALA A 19 34.52 14.73 -2.34
C ALA A 19 35.17 15.95 -1.68
N ILE A 20 36.09 16.61 -2.39
CA ILE A 20 36.76 17.83 -1.94
C ILE A 20 36.39 18.95 -2.90
N ARG A 21 35.91 20.06 -2.35
CA ARG A 21 35.50 21.24 -3.12
C ARG A 21 36.39 22.42 -2.74
N LEU A 22 37.06 22.98 -3.73
CA LEU A 22 37.90 24.17 -3.64
C LEU A 22 37.38 25.22 -4.65
N PRO A 23 37.69 26.51 -4.48
CA PRO A 23 37.35 27.52 -5.49
C PRO A 23 37.90 27.12 -6.87
N GLY A 24 37.01 26.87 -7.84
CA GLY A 24 37.38 26.48 -9.20
C GLY A 24 37.80 25.02 -9.40
N TYR A 25 37.72 24.16 -8.37
CA TYR A 25 38.16 22.76 -8.45
C TYR A 25 37.30 21.82 -7.59
N VAL A 26 36.93 20.66 -8.14
CA VAL A 26 36.18 19.62 -7.42
C VAL A 26 36.80 18.25 -7.68
N LEU A 27 37.33 17.63 -6.62
CA LEU A 27 37.68 16.22 -6.61
C LEU A 27 36.45 15.41 -6.18
N ARG A 28 35.97 14.52 -7.05
CA ARG A 28 34.81 13.67 -6.74
C ARG A 28 35.21 12.50 -5.84
N LYS A 29 34.32 12.09 -4.95
CA LYS A 29 34.45 10.81 -4.22
C LYS A 29 34.60 9.66 -5.23
N GLY A 30 35.53 8.75 -4.97
CA GLY A 30 35.81 7.61 -5.84
C GLY A 30 36.71 7.94 -7.04
N ALA A 31 37.11 9.21 -7.23
CA ALA A 31 38.04 9.56 -8.29
C ALA A 31 39.46 9.11 -7.95
N ARG A 32 40.18 8.58 -8.95
CA ARG A 32 41.61 8.33 -8.85
C ARG A 32 42.36 9.66 -8.91
N ILE A 33 43.17 9.94 -7.90
CA ILE A 33 43.89 11.21 -7.74
C ILE A 33 45.04 11.26 -8.74
N THR A 34 45.00 12.24 -9.63
CA THR A 34 46.05 12.49 -10.63
C THR A 34 47.11 13.47 -10.11
N ALA A 35 48.22 13.63 -10.83
CA ALA A 35 49.24 14.65 -10.51
C ALA A 35 48.68 16.09 -10.57
N ALA A 36 47.70 16.34 -11.45
CA ALA A 36 47.02 17.63 -11.54
C ALA A 36 46.13 17.87 -10.31
N ASP A 37 45.46 16.83 -9.81
CA ASP A 37 44.66 16.88 -8.59
C ASP A 37 45.54 17.19 -7.37
N VAL A 38 46.70 16.55 -7.25
CA VAL A 38 47.69 16.84 -6.19
C VAL A 38 48.09 18.32 -6.21
N THR A 39 48.49 18.84 -7.37
CA THR A 39 48.84 20.26 -7.53
C THR A 39 47.70 21.19 -7.12
N ALA A 40 46.47 20.90 -7.57
CA ALA A 40 45.29 21.71 -7.25
C ALA A 40 44.95 21.68 -5.75
N LEU A 41 45.08 20.52 -5.10
CA LEU A 41 44.88 20.35 -3.67
C LEU A 41 45.93 21.12 -2.86
N GLU A 42 47.21 21.07 -3.26
CA GLU A 42 48.29 21.82 -2.62
C GLU A 42 48.10 23.34 -2.74
N GLN A 43 47.75 23.82 -3.93
CA GLN A 43 47.43 25.24 -4.17
C GLN A 43 46.21 25.71 -3.37
N GLY A 44 45.23 24.82 -3.17
CA GLY A 44 44.07 25.05 -2.32
C GLY A 44 44.34 24.97 -0.82
N GLY A 45 45.59 24.71 -0.40
CA GLY A 45 45.98 24.64 1.02
C GLY A 45 45.61 23.33 1.73
N VAL A 46 45.21 22.30 0.98
CA VAL A 46 44.91 20.97 1.54
C VAL A 46 46.22 20.25 1.86
N ARG A 47 46.37 19.78 3.10
CA ARG A 47 47.61 19.08 3.55
C ARG A 47 47.46 17.57 3.56
N GLU A 48 46.29 17.09 3.93
CA GLU A 48 45.97 15.66 3.99
C GLU A 48 44.63 15.38 3.33
N VAL A 49 44.52 14.19 2.75
CA VAL A 49 43.30 13.68 2.13
C VAL A 49 43.07 12.25 2.58
N VAL A 50 41.82 11.90 2.86
CA VAL A 50 41.45 10.52 3.16
C VAL A 50 41.32 9.78 1.83
N VAL A 51 42.07 8.69 1.69
CA VAL A 51 42.15 7.90 0.47
C VAL A 51 41.97 6.41 0.74
N ALA A 52 41.62 5.70 -0.32
CA ALA A 52 41.79 4.27 -0.44
C ALA A 52 43.01 3.98 -1.33
N GLU A 53 44.05 3.42 -0.72
CA GLU A 53 45.25 2.93 -1.40
C GLU A 53 45.06 1.45 -1.74
N MET A 54 45.00 1.13 -3.03
CA MET A 54 44.83 -0.24 -3.51
C MET A 54 46.14 -1.03 -3.36
N ALA A 55 46.05 -2.25 -2.84
CA ALA A 55 47.10 -3.24 -2.88
C ALA A 55 47.23 -3.83 -4.30
N ALA A 56 48.35 -4.50 -4.59
CA ALA A 56 48.63 -5.08 -5.91
C ALA A 56 47.64 -6.19 -6.31
N ASP A 57 47.05 -6.86 -5.32
CA ASP A 57 46.08 -7.95 -5.43
C ASP A 57 44.64 -7.51 -5.15
N ASP A 58 44.38 -6.20 -5.03
CA ASP A 58 43.03 -5.68 -4.92
C ASP A 58 42.36 -5.57 -6.31
N VAL A 59 41.08 -5.94 -6.36
CA VAL A 59 40.18 -5.73 -7.49
C VAL A 59 39.36 -4.47 -7.24
N ALA A 60 39.35 -3.54 -8.20
CA ALA A 60 38.54 -2.32 -8.11
C ALA A 60 37.03 -2.65 -7.94
N GLU A 61 36.30 -1.81 -7.18
CA GLU A 61 34.93 -2.08 -6.75
C GLU A 61 33.97 -2.48 -7.88
N ASP A 62 34.03 -1.81 -9.03
CA ASP A 62 33.15 -2.10 -10.17
C ASP A 62 33.50 -3.44 -10.83
N ALA A 63 34.79 -3.74 -10.99
CA ALA A 63 35.23 -5.01 -11.54
C ALA A 63 34.87 -6.18 -10.61
N ALA A 64 35.05 -6.00 -9.30
CA ALA A 64 34.66 -6.99 -8.30
C ALA A 64 33.14 -7.20 -8.29
N ALA A 65 32.34 -6.14 -8.27
CA ALA A 65 30.88 -6.22 -8.29
C ALA A 65 30.37 -6.93 -9.55
N GLN A 66 30.95 -6.61 -10.72
CA GLN A 66 30.58 -7.23 -11.99
C GLN A 66 30.89 -8.73 -12.01
N ARG A 67 32.08 -9.11 -11.54
CA ARG A 67 32.51 -10.51 -11.47
C ARG A 67 31.62 -11.34 -10.54
N VAL A 68 31.39 -10.83 -9.33
CA VAL A 68 30.53 -11.47 -8.35
C VAL A 68 29.11 -11.60 -8.90
N ALA A 69 28.53 -10.52 -9.44
CA ALA A 69 27.19 -10.59 -10.05
C ALA A 69 27.13 -11.63 -11.17
N ALA A 70 28.09 -11.64 -12.09
CA ALA A 70 28.11 -12.60 -13.19
C ALA A 70 28.17 -14.07 -12.72
N ALA A 71 28.88 -14.35 -11.63
CA ALA A 71 28.99 -15.70 -11.09
C ALA A 71 27.69 -16.20 -10.44
N LEU A 72 26.90 -15.31 -9.84
CA LEU A 72 25.73 -15.66 -9.02
C LEU A 72 24.44 -15.82 -9.84
N LEU A 73 24.41 -15.30 -11.07
CA LEU A 73 23.21 -15.21 -11.90
C LEU A 73 22.88 -16.49 -12.65
N GLY A 74 21.59 -16.82 -12.62
CA GLY A 74 21.01 -17.90 -13.40
C GLY A 74 20.17 -17.39 -14.57
N PRO A 75 19.51 -18.32 -15.29
CA PRO A 75 18.70 -17.98 -16.46
C PRO A 75 17.60 -16.96 -16.16
N GLY A 76 17.32 -16.11 -17.15
CA GLY A 76 16.25 -15.12 -17.13
C GLY A 76 16.57 -13.81 -16.40
N LEU A 77 17.83 -13.63 -15.99
CA LEU A 77 18.33 -12.43 -15.34
C LEU A 77 19.57 -11.90 -16.07
N ARG A 78 19.76 -10.58 -16.01
CA ARG A 78 20.94 -9.87 -16.51
C ARG A 78 21.48 -8.91 -15.45
N ALA A 79 22.80 -8.75 -15.38
CA ALA A 79 23.41 -7.65 -14.64
C ALA A 79 23.63 -6.44 -15.56
N ASP A 80 23.29 -5.25 -15.08
CA ASP A 80 23.79 -4.02 -15.67
C ASP A 80 25.30 -3.86 -15.39
N PRO A 81 26.03 -3.07 -16.20
CA PRO A 81 27.40 -2.71 -15.90
C PRO A 81 27.53 -2.12 -14.50
N ALA A 82 28.50 -2.62 -13.74
CA ALA A 82 28.74 -2.13 -12.39
C ALA A 82 29.13 -0.64 -12.38
N PHE A 83 28.62 0.09 -11.39
CA PHE A 83 28.95 1.49 -11.16
C PHE A 83 28.99 1.79 -9.67
N THR A 84 30.07 2.44 -9.20
CA THR A 84 30.29 2.74 -7.77
C THR A 84 30.16 1.52 -6.87
N GLY A 85 30.78 0.41 -7.29
CA GLY A 85 30.81 -0.88 -6.61
C GLY A 85 29.47 -1.61 -6.62
N ARG A 86 28.50 -1.19 -7.43
CA ARG A 86 27.16 -1.80 -7.46
C ARG A 86 26.86 -2.40 -8.82
N ALA A 87 26.43 -3.66 -8.85
CA ALA A 87 25.88 -4.31 -10.02
C ALA A 87 24.40 -4.67 -9.76
N ASN A 88 23.49 -4.00 -10.48
CA ASN A 88 22.06 -4.25 -10.36
C ASN A 88 21.64 -5.36 -11.32
N ILE A 89 20.75 -6.23 -10.85
CA ILE A 89 20.30 -7.42 -11.56
C ILE A 89 18.83 -7.24 -11.93
N PHE A 90 18.50 -7.42 -13.21
CA PHE A 90 17.18 -7.20 -13.77
C PHE A 90 16.64 -8.46 -14.44
N ALA A 91 15.31 -8.59 -14.46
CA ALA A 91 14.63 -9.66 -15.16
C ALA A 91 14.52 -9.40 -16.67
N ASP A 92 14.87 -10.39 -17.49
CA ASP A 92 14.75 -10.31 -18.95
C ASP A 92 13.31 -10.49 -19.44
N ARG A 93 12.46 -11.08 -18.60
CA ARG A 93 11.05 -11.41 -18.87
C ARG A 93 10.27 -11.41 -17.56
N ALA A 94 8.95 -11.41 -17.64
CA ALA A 94 8.12 -11.55 -16.45
C ALA A 94 8.18 -12.98 -15.89
N GLY A 95 8.27 -13.11 -14.57
CA GLY A 95 8.34 -14.41 -13.90
C GLY A 95 8.38 -14.30 -12.38
N LEU A 96 8.72 -15.41 -11.73
CA LEU A 96 8.96 -15.48 -10.30
C LEU A 96 10.44 -15.63 -9.98
N LEU A 97 10.91 -14.89 -8.98
CA LEU A 97 12.26 -15.01 -8.49
C LEU A 97 12.47 -16.34 -7.77
N LEU A 98 13.57 -17.03 -8.04
CA LEU A 98 14.02 -18.19 -7.27
C LEU A 98 15.37 -17.85 -6.63
N VAL A 99 15.49 -18.10 -5.33
CA VAL A 99 16.64 -17.70 -4.52
C VAL A 99 17.16 -18.91 -3.74
N ASP A 100 18.44 -19.23 -3.88
CA ASP A 100 19.12 -20.13 -2.93
C ASP A 100 19.44 -19.34 -1.65
N ARG A 101 18.48 -19.29 -0.72
CA ARG A 101 18.65 -18.54 0.54
C ARG A 101 19.94 -18.92 1.26
N ALA A 102 20.25 -20.21 1.37
CA ALA A 102 21.45 -20.66 2.07
C ALA A 102 22.75 -20.25 1.35
N GLY A 103 22.70 -20.14 0.02
CA GLY A 103 23.80 -19.58 -0.77
C GLY A 103 23.94 -18.08 -0.59
N VAL A 104 22.83 -17.33 -0.58
CA VAL A 104 22.83 -15.87 -0.34
C VAL A 104 23.40 -15.56 1.04
N ASP A 105 22.95 -16.28 2.08
CA ASP A 105 23.46 -16.15 3.43
C ASP A 105 24.96 -16.46 3.47
N ALA A 106 25.38 -17.59 2.89
CA ALA A 106 26.79 -17.99 2.83
C ALA A 106 27.68 -17.00 2.07
N LEU A 107 27.16 -16.29 1.06
CA LEU A 107 27.89 -15.25 0.33
C LEU A 107 28.08 -14.01 1.21
N ASN A 108 27.02 -13.57 1.88
CA ASN A 108 27.05 -12.40 2.77
C ASN A 108 27.92 -12.66 4.02
N ASP A 109 28.06 -13.93 4.42
CA ASP A 109 28.94 -14.35 5.52
C ASP A 109 30.43 -14.45 5.12
N ILE A 110 30.78 -14.32 3.83
CA ILE A 110 32.18 -14.40 3.38
C ILE A 110 33.03 -13.32 4.02
N ASP A 111 32.55 -12.08 3.92
CA ASP A 111 33.20 -10.85 4.37
C ASP A 111 32.24 -9.65 4.19
N GLU A 112 32.34 -8.65 5.05
CA GLU A 112 31.50 -7.43 4.99
C GLU A 112 31.70 -6.62 3.70
N ALA A 113 32.83 -6.78 3.02
CA ALA A 113 33.13 -6.03 1.80
C ALA A 113 32.23 -6.39 0.61
N VAL A 114 31.61 -7.58 0.60
CA VAL A 114 30.74 -8.06 -0.47
C VAL A 114 29.35 -8.38 0.07
N THR A 115 28.32 -7.80 -0.55
CA THR A 115 26.93 -8.11 -0.19
C THR A 115 26.08 -8.39 -1.42
N LEU A 116 25.09 -9.26 -1.24
CA LEU A 116 24.00 -9.55 -2.17
C LEU A 116 22.67 -9.34 -1.44
N ALA A 117 21.82 -8.51 -2.03
CA ALA A 117 20.44 -8.34 -1.63
C ALA A 117 19.50 -8.76 -2.76
N THR A 118 18.40 -9.45 -2.42
CA THR A 118 17.39 -9.92 -3.39
C THR A 118 15.99 -9.47 -2.95
N LEU A 119 15.03 -9.46 -3.88
CA LEU A 119 13.62 -9.58 -3.50
C LEU A 119 13.37 -10.93 -2.83
N ASP A 120 12.19 -11.10 -2.22
CA ASP A 120 11.79 -12.37 -1.62
C ASP A 120 11.73 -13.50 -2.65
N GLU A 121 11.98 -14.73 -2.18
CA GLU A 121 11.78 -15.93 -2.99
C GLU A 121 10.32 -16.01 -3.45
N HIS A 122 10.11 -16.31 -4.74
CA HIS A 122 8.82 -16.30 -5.43
C HIS A 122 8.17 -14.92 -5.61
N ALA A 123 8.90 -13.81 -5.37
CA ALA A 123 8.40 -12.49 -5.73
C ALA A 123 8.07 -12.41 -7.23
N LEU A 124 6.95 -11.79 -7.57
CA LEU A 124 6.58 -11.47 -8.94
C LEU A 124 7.52 -10.38 -9.47
N VAL A 125 8.29 -10.69 -10.51
CA VAL A 125 9.22 -9.74 -11.13
C VAL A 125 8.76 -9.45 -12.56
N PRO A 126 8.26 -8.24 -12.84
CA PRO A 126 7.99 -7.81 -14.21
C PRO A 126 9.25 -7.78 -15.07
N GLN A 127 9.07 -7.89 -16.39
CA GLN A 127 10.19 -7.69 -17.32
C GLN A 127 10.83 -6.31 -17.11
N GLY A 128 12.15 -6.28 -17.02
CA GLY A 128 12.94 -5.05 -16.81
C GLY A 128 12.96 -4.56 -15.36
N ALA A 129 12.25 -5.21 -14.43
CA ALA A 129 12.32 -4.85 -13.01
C ALA A 129 13.58 -5.42 -12.36
N MET A 130 14.07 -4.72 -11.34
CA MET A 130 15.24 -5.13 -10.56
C MET A 130 14.86 -6.27 -9.61
N ALA A 131 15.63 -7.35 -9.61
CA ALA A 131 15.39 -8.54 -8.80
C ALA A 131 16.41 -8.70 -7.65
N ALA A 132 17.63 -8.22 -7.86
CA ALA A 132 18.72 -8.31 -6.89
C ALA A 132 19.79 -7.23 -7.15
N THR A 133 20.71 -7.05 -6.22
CA THR A 133 21.86 -6.16 -6.37
C THR A 133 23.07 -6.70 -5.60
N VAL A 134 24.23 -6.67 -6.24
CA VAL A 134 25.52 -6.93 -5.59
C VAL A 134 26.17 -5.59 -5.26
N LYS A 135 26.72 -5.47 -4.05
CA LYS A 135 27.47 -4.29 -3.61
C LYS A 135 28.83 -4.70 -3.06
N ILE A 136 29.89 -4.16 -3.67
CA ILE A 136 31.20 -4.06 -3.06
C ILE A 136 31.22 -2.75 -2.26
N ILE A 137 31.35 -2.87 -0.94
CA ILE A 137 31.24 -1.72 -0.03
C ILE A 137 32.47 -0.80 -0.11
N PRO A 138 33.71 -1.33 -0.04
CA PRO A 138 34.91 -0.52 -0.16
C PRO A 138 35.23 -0.19 -1.64
N PHE A 139 36.16 0.73 -1.89
CA PHE A 139 36.58 1.10 -3.25
C PHE A 139 37.32 -0.02 -4.01
N ALA A 140 37.70 -1.09 -3.32
CA ALA A 140 38.29 -2.30 -3.87
C ALA A 140 38.10 -3.47 -2.90
N ALA A 141 38.14 -4.69 -3.41
CA ALA A 141 38.10 -5.91 -2.63
C ALA A 141 39.32 -6.80 -2.97
N PRO A 142 39.91 -7.52 -2.00
CA PRO A 142 40.96 -8.50 -2.28
C PRO A 142 40.56 -9.54 -3.34
N GLU A 143 41.48 -9.91 -4.24
CA GLU A 143 41.24 -10.91 -5.29
C GLU A 143 40.80 -12.27 -4.71
N ASP A 144 41.37 -12.69 -3.58
CA ASP A 144 41.00 -13.95 -2.92
C ASP A 144 39.55 -13.94 -2.42
N LEU A 145 39.06 -12.80 -1.92
CA LEU A 145 37.66 -12.60 -1.51
C LEU A 145 36.72 -12.70 -2.71
N VAL A 146 37.04 -12.02 -3.82
CA VAL A 146 36.25 -12.11 -5.06
C VAL A 146 36.24 -13.55 -5.59
N ALA A 147 37.39 -14.22 -5.60
CA ALA A 147 37.52 -15.60 -6.03
C ALA A 147 36.73 -16.58 -5.13
N ARG A 148 36.67 -16.34 -3.82
CA ARG A 148 35.84 -17.12 -2.87
C ARG A 148 34.34 -16.97 -3.18
N ALA A 149 33.87 -15.74 -3.46
CA ALA A 149 32.49 -15.50 -3.87
C ALA A 149 32.14 -16.21 -5.19
N GLU A 150 33.02 -16.16 -6.19
CA GLU A 150 32.85 -16.88 -7.45
C GLU A 150 32.88 -18.42 -7.24
N ALA A 151 33.76 -18.91 -6.38
CA ALA A 151 33.88 -20.33 -6.07
C ALA A 151 32.63 -20.88 -5.37
N LEU A 152 32.03 -20.09 -4.45
CA LEU A 152 30.76 -20.42 -3.82
C LEU A 152 29.66 -20.63 -4.87
N ALA A 153 29.54 -19.70 -5.81
CA ALA A 153 28.56 -19.79 -6.89
C ALA A 153 28.82 -20.98 -7.81
N ARG A 154 30.09 -21.27 -8.16
CA ARG A 154 30.46 -22.48 -8.93
C ARG A 154 30.08 -23.78 -8.22
N ALA A 155 30.21 -23.83 -6.90
CA ALA A 155 29.92 -25.03 -6.11
C ALA A 155 28.42 -25.28 -5.93
N ARG A 156 27.61 -24.22 -5.77
CA ARG A 156 26.16 -24.32 -5.52
C ARG A 156 25.31 -24.21 -6.79
N GLY A 157 25.88 -23.65 -7.85
CA GLY A 157 25.15 -23.15 -9.00
C GLY A 157 24.64 -21.72 -8.78
N PRO A 158 23.81 -21.19 -9.69
CA PRO A 158 23.27 -19.85 -9.58
C PRO A 158 22.47 -19.65 -8.29
N LEU A 159 22.76 -18.57 -7.57
CA LEU A 159 22.05 -18.24 -6.33
C LEU A 159 20.74 -17.50 -6.58
N VAL A 160 20.64 -16.78 -7.70
CA VAL A 160 19.45 -16.03 -8.08
C VAL A 160 19.12 -16.37 -9.53
N ARG A 161 17.88 -16.79 -9.78
CA ARG A 161 17.39 -17.14 -11.12
C ARG A 161 15.92 -16.76 -11.27
N LEU A 162 15.42 -16.70 -12.49
CA LEU A 162 14.03 -16.37 -12.75
C LEU A 162 13.28 -17.56 -13.37
N ALA A 163 12.13 -17.91 -12.81
CA ALA A 163 11.18 -18.84 -13.41
C ALA A 163 10.15 -18.06 -14.24
N PRO A 164 10.23 -18.07 -15.58
CA PRO A 164 9.30 -17.30 -16.40
C PRO A 164 7.90 -17.89 -16.39
N PHE A 165 6.91 -17.06 -16.71
CA PHE A 165 5.55 -17.56 -16.91
C PHE A 165 5.42 -18.34 -18.22
N GLU A 166 4.91 -19.56 -18.11
CA GLU A 166 4.80 -20.52 -19.21
C GLU A 166 3.35 -20.85 -19.57
N VAL A 167 2.43 -20.82 -18.60
CA VAL A 167 1.02 -21.12 -18.83
C VAL A 167 0.38 -20.05 -19.71
N ARG A 168 -0.39 -20.50 -20.70
CA ARG A 168 -1.12 -19.64 -21.65
C ARG A 168 -2.63 -19.82 -21.57
N ARG A 169 -3.12 -20.99 -21.17
CA ARG A 169 -4.54 -21.36 -21.27
C ARG A 169 -5.15 -21.66 -19.90
N VAL A 170 -5.94 -20.73 -19.38
CA VAL A 170 -6.65 -20.89 -18.10
C VAL A 170 -8.16 -20.94 -18.34
N ALA A 171 -8.86 -21.84 -17.65
CA ALA A 171 -10.33 -21.88 -17.64
C ALA A 171 -10.85 -21.46 -16.27
N ALA A 172 -12.05 -20.86 -16.23
CA ALA A 172 -12.70 -20.48 -14.98
C ALA A 172 -14.14 -20.99 -14.90
N ILE A 173 -14.56 -21.38 -13.69
CA ILE A 173 -15.94 -21.68 -13.34
C ILE A 173 -16.37 -20.73 -12.23
N SER A 174 -17.50 -20.04 -12.41
CA SER A 174 -18.17 -19.30 -11.33
C SER A 174 -19.44 -20.03 -10.93
N THR A 175 -19.53 -20.43 -9.67
CA THR A 175 -20.77 -20.98 -9.12
C THR A 175 -21.70 -19.85 -8.68
N LEU A 176 -23.02 -20.08 -8.75
CA LEU A 176 -24.06 -19.06 -8.54
C LEU A 176 -25.05 -19.47 -7.44
N LEU A 177 -25.43 -18.50 -6.61
CA LEU A 177 -26.56 -18.57 -5.68
C LEU A 177 -27.54 -17.41 -5.99
N PRO A 178 -28.83 -17.52 -5.64
CA PRO A 178 -29.82 -16.47 -5.95
C PRO A 178 -29.47 -15.07 -5.45
N GLY A 179 -28.73 -14.95 -4.35
CA GLY A 179 -28.30 -13.67 -3.78
C GLY A 179 -27.01 -13.08 -4.37
N LEU A 180 -26.36 -13.77 -5.32
CA LEU A 180 -25.11 -13.29 -5.92
C LEU A 180 -25.41 -12.43 -7.15
N GLU A 181 -25.17 -11.13 -7.04
CA GLU A 181 -25.40 -10.19 -8.14
C GLU A 181 -24.49 -10.50 -9.36
N PRO A 182 -25.02 -10.51 -10.60
CA PRO A 182 -24.23 -10.79 -11.81
C PRO A 182 -22.97 -9.93 -11.97
N LYS A 183 -23.06 -8.64 -11.61
CA LYS A 183 -21.93 -7.69 -11.67
C LYS A 183 -20.73 -8.13 -10.81
N VAL A 184 -20.95 -8.89 -9.75
CA VAL A 184 -19.86 -9.41 -8.89
C VAL A 184 -19.06 -10.48 -9.63
N VAL A 185 -19.74 -11.34 -10.38
CA VAL A 185 -19.11 -12.37 -11.21
C VAL A 185 -18.32 -11.71 -12.35
N GLU A 186 -18.90 -10.70 -13.00
CA GLU A 186 -18.22 -9.93 -14.05
C GLU A 186 -16.97 -9.23 -13.52
N LYS A 187 -17.05 -8.50 -12.40
CA LYS A 187 -15.89 -7.89 -11.74
C LYS A 187 -14.81 -8.92 -11.41
N THR A 188 -15.21 -10.11 -10.95
CA THR A 188 -14.29 -11.21 -10.63
C THR A 188 -13.53 -11.67 -11.87
N MET A 189 -14.21 -11.82 -13.01
CA MET A 189 -13.57 -12.21 -14.28
C MET A 189 -12.63 -11.12 -14.79
N THR A 190 -13.00 -9.84 -14.70
CA THR A 190 -12.10 -8.72 -15.04
C THR A 190 -10.83 -8.72 -14.19
N VAL A 191 -10.95 -8.96 -12.88
CA VAL A 191 -9.81 -9.07 -11.97
C VAL A 191 -8.92 -10.25 -12.35
N LEU A 192 -9.50 -11.43 -12.59
CA LEU A 192 -8.73 -12.61 -13.01
C LEU A 192 -8.00 -12.36 -14.34
N GLN A 193 -8.68 -11.79 -15.34
CA GLN A 193 -8.07 -11.48 -16.63
C GLN A 193 -6.86 -10.55 -16.49
N ARG A 194 -6.93 -9.54 -15.62
CA ARG A 194 -5.79 -8.66 -15.32
C ARG A 194 -4.62 -9.41 -14.68
N ARG A 195 -4.90 -10.33 -13.75
CA ARG A 195 -3.86 -11.20 -13.13
C ARG A 195 -3.18 -12.08 -14.18
N LEU A 196 -3.97 -12.71 -15.04
CA LEU A 196 -3.47 -13.57 -16.12
C LEU A 196 -2.67 -12.78 -17.17
N ALA A 197 -3.10 -11.56 -17.51
CA ALA A 197 -2.43 -10.72 -18.49
C ALA A 197 -0.98 -10.38 -18.08
N ALA A 198 -0.73 -10.16 -16.78
CA ALA A 198 0.63 -9.92 -16.27
C ALA A 198 1.59 -11.10 -16.51
N ALA A 199 1.06 -12.32 -16.62
CA ALA A 199 1.80 -13.53 -16.96
C ALA A 199 1.76 -13.89 -18.46
N GLY A 200 1.04 -13.11 -19.27
CA GLY A 200 0.76 -13.44 -20.68
C GLY A 200 -0.12 -14.69 -20.83
N ALA A 201 -0.92 -15.03 -19.83
CA ALA A 201 -1.93 -16.07 -19.87
C ALA A 201 -3.30 -15.51 -20.29
N LYS A 202 -4.17 -16.37 -20.84
CA LYS A 202 -5.51 -15.99 -21.30
C LYS A 202 -6.57 -16.89 -20.67
N LEU A 203 -7.72 -16.29 -20.39
CA LEU A 203 -8.93 -17.02 -20.07
C LEU A 203 -9.52 -17.60 -21.37
N VAL A 204 -9.43 -18.92 -21.55
CA VAL A 204 -9.88 -19.61 -22.78
C VAL A 204 -11.31 -20.14 -22.68
N ALA A 205 -11.83 -20.31 -21.47
CA ALA A 205 -13.19 -20.72 -21.22
C ALA A 205 -13.69 -20.15 -19.89
N GLU A 206 -14.94 -19.72 -19.87
CA GLU A 206 -15.69 -19.32 -18.67
C GLU A 206 -16.98 -20.13 -18.63
N ARG A 207 -17.32 -20.67 -17.45
CA ARG A 207 -18.61 -21.34 -17.20
C ARG A 207 -19.25 -20.71 -15.97
N ARG A 208 -20.57 -20.54 -16.02
CA ARG A 208 -21.38 -20.10 -14.88
C ARG A 208 -22.39 -21.19 -14.59
N VAL A 209 -22.36 -21.75 -13.39
CA VAL A 209 -23.18 -22.91 -13.02
C VAL A 209 -23.86 -22.68 -11.66
N PRO A 210 -24.99 -23.34 -11.36
CA PRO A 210 -25.54 -23.30 -10.01
C PRO A 210 -24.53 -23.83 -8.98
N HIS A 211 -24.58 -23.29 -7.76
CA HIS A 211 -23.72 -23.72 -6.66
C HIS A 211 -24.24 -25.03 -6.04
N ASP A 212 -24.09 -26.11 -6.80
CA ASP A 212 -24.35 -27.49 -6.38
C ASP A 212 -23.31 -28.44 -6.95
N GLU A 213 -23.12 -29.58 -6.28
CA GLU A 213 -22.10 -30.56 -6.63
C GLU A 213 -22.29 -31.11 -8.06
N ARG A 214 -23.52 -31.46 -8.43
CA ARG A 214 -23.83 -32.12 -9.72
C ARG A 214 -23.49 -31.20 -10.90
N SER A 215 -23.88 -29.93 -10.82
CA SER A 215 -23.60 -28.92 -11.85
C SER A 215 -22.10 -28.66 -11.98
N LEU A 216 -21.39 -28.56 -10.85
CA LEU A 216 -19.94 -28.31 -10.84
C LEU A 216 -19.13 -29.53 -11.34
N VAL A 217 -19.49 -30.76 -10.95
CA VAL A 217 -18.87 -32.01 -11.44
C VAL A 217 -18.93 -32.07 -12.96
N ARG A 218 -20.11 -31.78 -13.53
CA ARG A 218 -20.30 -31.77 -14.99
C ARG A 218 -19.37 -30.74 -15.66
N SER A 219 -19.36 -29.51 -15.17
CA SER A 219 -18.53 -28.44 -15.74
C SER A 219 -17.03 -28.71 -15.60
N LEU A 220 -16.58 -29.32 -14.50
CA LEU A 220 -15.19 -29.71 -14.30
C LEU A 220 -14.75 -30.76 -15.33
N ARG A 221 -15.56 -31.81 -15.54
CA ARG A 221 -15.28 -32.86 -16.53
C ARG A 221 -15.28 -32.32 -17.96
N GLU A 222 -16.25 -31.49 -18.32
CA GLU A 222 -16.33 -30.87 -19.64
C GLU A 222 -15.10 -29.98 -19.91
N LEU A 223 -14.72 -29.11 -18.97
CA LEU A 223 -13.53 -28.27 -19.13
C LEU A 223 -12.23 -29.06 -19.16
N ALA A 224 -12.10 -30.14 -18.39
CA ALA A 224 -10.90 -31.00 -18.43
C ALA A 224 -10.67 -31.57 -19.85
N LEU A 225 -11.74 -31.89 -20.59
CA LEU A 225 -11.65 -32.36 -21.99
C LEU A 225 -11.19 -31.26 -22.95
N GLU A 226 -11.45 -29.98 -22.64
CA GLU A 226 -10.96 -28.83 -23.42
C GLU A 226 -9.44 -28.57 -23.21
N ARG A 227 -8.81 -29.33 -22.30
CA ARG A 227 -7.37 -29.30 -21.96
C ARG A 227 -6.84 -27.89 -21.65
N PRO A 228 -7.43 -27.15 -20.69
CA PRO A 228 -6.77 -25.99 -20.11
C PRO A 228 -5.55 -26.43 -19.31
N GLU A 229 -4.60 -25.52 -19.10
CA GLU A 229 -3.42 -25.77 -18.27
C GLU A 229 -3.71 -25.53 -16.77
N ILE A 230 -4.75 -24.74 -16.45
CA ILE A 230 -5.24 -24.50 -15.08
C ILE A 230 -6.77 -24.33 -15.14
N ILE A 231 -7.50 -24.89 -14.17
CA ILE A 231 -8.92 -24.60 -13.93
C ILE A 231 -9.06 -23.83 -12.61
N ILE A 232 -9.76 -22.70 -12.62
CA ILE A 232 -10.01 -21.88 -11.43
C ILE A 232 -11.52 -21.90 -11.12
N VAL A 233 -11.89 -22.22 -9.88
CA VAL A 233 -13.29 -22.27 -9.44
C VAL A 233 -13.55 -21.17 -8.43
N PHE A 234 -14.44 -20.24 -8.75
CA PHE A 234 -14.94 -19.23 -7.82
C PHE A 234 -16.26 -19.69 -7.19
N GLY A 235 -16.21 -19.92 -5.88
CA GLY A 235 -17.38 -20.26 -5.06
C GLY A 235 -18.34 -19.09 -4.88
N ALA A 236 -19.65 -19.35 -4.96
CA ALA A 236 -20.67 -18.42 -4.46
C ALA A 236 -20.60 -18.29 -2.93
N SER A 237 -20.09 -19.33 -2.25
CA SER A 237 -19.76 -19.39 -0.82
C SER A 237 -18.26 -19.62 -0.63
N ALA A 238 -17.79 -19.44 0.61
CA ALA A 238 -16.41 -19.74 0.99
C ALA A 238 -16.21 -21.24 1.19
N ILE A 239 -15.05 -21.77 0.79
CA ILE A 239 -14.70 -23.19 0.98
C ILE A 239 -14.31 -23.41 2.44
N THR A 240 -15.19 -24.01 3.22
CA THR A 240 -14.98 -24.15 4.68
C THR A 240 -14.64 -25.55 5.14
N ASP A 241 -15.05 -26.58 4.39
CA ASP A 241 -14.83 -27.99 4.71
C ASP A 241 -14.56 -28.81 3.44
N ARG A 242 -13.97 -30.01 3.56
CA ARG A 242 -13.79 -30.94 2.44
C ARG A 242 -15.11 -31.45 1.86
N ARG A 243 -16.22 -31.36 2.58
CA ARG A 243 -17.55 -31.74 2.12
C ARG A 243 -18.33 -30.57 1.53
N ASP A 244 -17.71 -29.39 1.45
CA ASP A 244 -18.28 -28.24 0.76
C ASP A 244 -18.35 -28.50 -0.76
N VAL A 245 -19.12 -27.68 -1.48
CA VAL A 245 -19.49 -27.94 -2.89
C VAL A 245 -18.28 -28.07 -3.80
N ILE A 246 -17.27 -27.19 -3.67
CA ILE A 246 -16.11 -27.21 -4.57
C ILE A 246 -15.21 -28.43 -4.35
N PRO A 247 -14.74 -28.73 -3.12
CA PRO A 247 -13.95 -29.92 -2.87
C PRO A 247 -14.70 -31.22 -3.20
N ALA A 248 -15.97 -31.35 -2.78
CA ALA A 248 -16.78 -32.52 -3.06
C ALA A 248 -16.97 -32.75 -4.57
N ALA A 249 -17.25 -31.68 -5.33
CA ALA A 249 -17.38 -31.78 -6.78
C ALA A 249 -16.06 -32.14 -7.47
N LEU A 250 -14.91 -31.70 -6.95
CA LEU A 250 -13.61 -32.10 -7.50
C LEU A 250 -13.36 -33.60 -7.31
N GLU A 251 -13.58 -34.11 -6.10
CA GLU A 251 -13.42 -35.54 -5.81
C GLU A 251 -14.42 -36.39 -6.62
N ALA A 252 -15.70 -35.98 -6.67
CA ALA A 252 -16.73 -36.65 -7.46
C ALA A 252 -16.47 -36.58 -8.98
N ALA A 253 -15.76 -35.55 -9.47
CA ALA A 253 -15.31 -35.48 -10.85
C ALA A 253 -14.18 -36.50 -11.16
N GLY A 254 -13.59 -37.13 -10.15
CA GLY A 254 -12.45 -38.03 -10.25
C GLY A 254 -11.10 -37.35 -9.98
N GLY A 255 -11.12 -36.16 -9.39
CA GLY A 255 -9.92 -35.41 -9.02
C GLY A 255 -9.40 -35.73 -7.63
N GLU A 256 -8.24 -35.17 -7.30
CA GLU A 256 -7.58 -35.31 -5.99
C GLU A 256 -7.38 -33.94 -5.34
N ILE A 257 -7.71 -33.82 -4.05
CA ILE A 257 -7.39 -32.63 -3.26
C ILE A 257 -5.97 -32.74 -2.71
N ARG A 258 -5.05 -31.94 -3.26
CA ARG A 258 -3.67 -31.84 -2.76
C ARG A 258 -3.58 -31.04 -1.47
N ARG A 259 -4.39 -29.99 -1.32
CA ARG A 259 -4.44 -29.13 -0.14
C ARG A 259 -5.76 -28.40 -0.03
N LEU A 260 -6.31 -28.37 1.18
CA LEU A 260 -7.34 -27.43 1.58
C LEU A 260 -6.76 -26.48 2.63
N GLY A 261 -6.90 -25.19 2.36
CA GLY A 261 -6.44 -24.08 3.16
C GLY A 261 -4.97 -23.73 3.00
N MET A 262 -4.62 -22.49 3.35
CA MET A 262 -3.24 -22.00 3.37
C MET A 262 -3.01 -21.08 4.57
N PRO A 263 -1.78 -21.03 5.12
CA PRO A 263 -1.45 -20.15 6.24
C PRO A 263 -1.17 -18.70 5.80
N VAL A 264 -1.97 -18.16 4.88
CA VAL A 264 -1.83 -16.78 4.35
C VAL A 264 -3.15 -16.05 4.50
N ASP A 265 -3.10 -14.79 4.92
CA ASP A 265 -4.26 -13.95 5.21
C ASP A 265 -4.10 -12.55 4.63
N PRO A 266 -5.01 -12.10 3.75
CA PRO A 266 -6.13 -12.85 3.14
C PRO A 266 -5.68 -14.01 2.22
N GLY A 267 -6.46 -15.09 2.14
CA GLY A 267 -6.19 -16.23 1.24
C GLY A 267 -6.45 -17.63 1.83
N ASN A 268 -6.65 -17.71 3.14
CA ASN A 268 -6.62 -18.94 3.93
C ASN A 268 -7.60 -20.06 3.52
N LEU A 269 -8.68 -19.78 2.80
CA LEU A 269 -9.70 -20.74 2.36
C LEU A 269 -9.50 -21.24 0.92
N LEU A 270 -8.27 -21.21 0.43
CA LEU A 270 -7.89 -21.72 -0.88
C LEU A 270 -7.92 -23.25 -0.94
N LEU A 271 -8.34 -23.82 -2.06
CA LEU A 271 -8.19 -25.25 -2.36
C LEU A 271 -7.24 -25.43 -3.55
N LEU A 272 -6.27 -26.33 -3.43
CA LEU A 272 -5.47 -26.83 -4.54
C LEU A 272 -5.77 -28.31 -4.73
N GLY A 273 -6.09 -28.69 -5.96
CA GLY A 273 -6.26 -30.07 -6.36
C GLY A 273 -5.82 -30.32 -7.80
N ASP A 274 -6.12 -31.51 -8.27
CA ASP A 274 -5.77 -32.00 -9.61
C ASP A 274 -6.96 -32.73 -10.20
N LEU A 275 -7.20 -32.56 -11.49
CA LEU A 275 -8.16 -33.34 -12.25
C LEU A 275 -7.51 -33.79 -13.56
N ALA A 276 -7.19 -35.08 -13.65
CA ALA A 276 -6.54 -35.68 -14.83
C ALA A 276 -5.24 -34.96 -15.26
N GLY A 277 -4.42 -34.54 -14.29
CA GLY A 277 -3.15 -33.83 -14.51
C GLY A 277 -3.30 -32.32 -14.69
N VAL A 278 -4.53 -31.78 -14.64
CA VAL A 278 -4.79 -30.34 -14.70
C VAL A 278 -4.95 -29.80 -13.27
N PRO A 279 -4.12 -28.82 -12.84
CA PRO A 279 -4.30 -28.13 -11.58
C PRO A 279 -5.68 -27.46 -11.48
N VAL A 280 -6.40 -27.73 -10.39
CA VAL A 280 -7.68 -27.11 -10.05
C VAL A 280 -7.51 -26.24 -8.81
N LEU A 281 -7.85 -24.95 -8.94
CA LEU A 281 -7.72 -23.96 -7.88
C LEU A 281 -9.10 -23.49 -7.41
N GLY A 282 -9.51 -23.88 -6.21
CA GLY A 282 -10.66 -23.29 -5.54
C GLY A 282 -10.28 -21.94 -4.96
N ALA A 283 -10.79 -20.87 -5.57
CA ALA A 283 -10.42 -19.50 -5.24
C ALA A 283 -11.15 -19.03 -3.97
N PRO A 284 -10.43 -18.50 -2.95
CA PRO A 284 -11.06 -17.91 -1.78
C PRO A 284 -11.80 -16.61 -2.16
N GLY A 285 -12.74 -16.16 -1.32
CA GLY A 285 -13.51 -14.94 -1.60
C GLY A 285 -12.66 -13.68 -1.84
N CYS A 286 -11.50 -13.58 -1.20
CA CYS A 286 -10.55 -12.47 -1.39
C CYS A 286 -9.97 -12.40 -2.81
N ALA A 287 -9.97 -13.50 -3.58
CA ALA A 287 -9.50 -13.53 -4.96
C ALA A 287 -10.34 -12.64 -5.91
N ARG A 288 -11.54 -12.23 -5.48
CA ARG A 288 -12.40 -11.26 -6.18
C ARG A 288 -11.91 -9.81 -6.05
N SER A 289 -11.04 -9.53 -5.07
CA SER A 289 -10.39 -8.23 -4.89
C SER A 289 -9.20 -8.09 -5.85
N PRO A 290 -8.90 -6.88 -6.37
CA PRO A 290 -7.67 -6.63 -7.12
C PRO A 290 -6.41 -6.58 -6.23
N ARG A 291 -6.54 -6.52 -4.90
CA ARG A 291 -5.38 -6.52 -3.99
C ARG A 291 -4.70 -7.89 -3.98
N GLU A 292 -3.39 -7.88 -3.74
CA GLU A 292 -2.65 -9.12 -3.55
C GLU A 292 -3.20 -9.90 -2.36
N ASN A 293 -3.29 -11.23 -2.52
CA ASN A 293 -3.68 -12.15 -1.46
C ASN A 293 -3.06 -13.53 -1.72
N GLY A 294 -3.21 -14.48 -0.79
CA GLY A 294 -2.59 -15.80 -0.89
C GLY A 294 -2.96 -16.60 -2.15
N PHE A 295 -4.09 -16.29 -2.79
CA PHE A 295 -4.43 -16.83 -4.12
C PHE A 295 -3.36 -16.53 -5.16
N ASP A 296 -2.77 -15.34 -5.13
CA ASP A 296 -1.77 -14.90 -6.10
C ASP A 296 -0.46 -15.68 -5.97
N TRP A 297 -0.05 -16.00 -4.75
CA TRP A 297 1.16 -16.79 -4.50
C TRP A 297 1.05 -18.18 -5.11
N VAL A 298 -0.13 -18.80 -5.00
CA VAL A 298 -0.41 -20.11 -5.60
C VAL A 298 -0.56 -19.98 -7.12
N LEU A 299 -1.37 -19.03 -7.59
CA LEU A 299 -1.62 -18.82 -9.01
C LEU A 299 -0.32 -18.54 -9.77
N ASN A 300 0.52 -17.63 -9.28
CA ASN A 300 1.77 -17.27 -9.96
C ASN A 300 2.73 -18.48 -10.05
N ARG A 301 2.82 -19.32 -9.01
CA ARG A 301 3.63 -20.54 -9.07
C ARG A 301 3.12 -21.52 -10.10
N LEU A 302 1.81 -21.70 -10.21
CA LEU A 302 1.20 -22.53 -11.26
C LEU A 302 1.44 -21.94 -12.65
N LEU A 303 1.33 -20.62 -12.82
CA LEU A 303 1.59 -19.93 -14.09
C LEU A 303 3.04 -20.09 -14.57
N ALA A 304 3.98 -20.17 -13.62
CA ALA A 304 5.41 -20.43 -13.88
C ALA A 304 5.77 -21.93 -13.91
N LYS A 305 4.76 -22.83 -13.84
CA LYS A 305 4.94 -24.30 -13.77
C LYS A 305 5.90 -24.76 -12.67
N LEU A 306 5.99 -24.00 -11.58
CA LEU A 306 6.78 -24.38 -10.44
C LEU A 306 6.07 -25.51 -9.68
N PRO A 307 6.81 -26.56 -9.25
CA PRO A 307 6.26 -27.60 -8.40
C PRO A 307 5.57 -26.97 -7.18
N LEU A 308 4.35 -27.39 -6.88
CA LEU A 308 3.58 -26.90 -5.75
C LEU A 308 2.85 -28.06 -5.07
N SER A 309 3.35 -28.43 -3.90
CA SER A 309 2.75 -29.43 -3.02
C SER A 309 1.94 -28.78 -1.89
N GLY A 310 1.13 -29.57 -1.20
CA GLY A 310 0.47 -29.11 0.03
C GLY A 310 1.47 -28.70 1.13
N ARG A 311 2.69 -29.27 1.13
CA ARG A 311 3.77 -28.89 2.06
C ARG A 311 4.33 -27.51 1.74
N ASP A 312 4.48 -27.18 0.47
CA ASP A 312 4.94 -25.87 0.03
C ASP A 312 3.95 -24.77 0.46
N ILE A 313 2.66 -25.00 0.24
CA ILE A 313 1.60 -24.09 0.71
C ILE A 313 1.65 -23.95 2.23
N SER A 314 1.83 -25.05 2.97
CA SER A 314 1.90 -25.01 4.44
C SER A 314 3.10 -24.22 4.99
N ARG A 315 4.14 -24.02 4.17
CA ARG A 315 5.33 -23.23 4.54
C ARG A 315 5.20 -21.74 4.26
N MET A 316 4.11 -21.30 3.62
CA MET A 316 3.83 -19.89 3.33
C MET A 316 3.40 -19.08 4.57
N GLY A 317 3.47 -19.64 5.78
CA GLY A 317 3.01 -18.98 6.99
C GLY A 317 3.92 -17.83 7.45
N VAL A 318 5.23 -17.95 7.23
CA VAL A 318 6.18 -16.86 7.51
C VAL A 318 6.01 -15.80 6.43
N GLY A 319 5.69 -14.57 6.83
CA GLY A 319 5.31 -13.50 5.90
C GLY A 319 3.89 -13.64 5.31
N GLY A 320 3.14 -14.66 5.72
CA GLY A 320 1.78 -14.93 5.21
C GLY A 320 0.71 -13.94 5.69
N LEU A 321 1.05 -12.95 6.51
CA LEU A 321 0.15 -11.87 6.90
C LEU A 321 0.36 -10.67 5.96
N LEU A 322 -0.33 -10.69 4.82
CA LEU A 322 -0.12 -9.73 3.73
C LEU A 322 -0.68 -8.34 4.01
N MET A 323 -1.72 -8.29 4.83
CA MET A 323 -2.35 -7.07 5.27
C MET A 323 -2.38 -7.08 6.80
N GLU A 324 -2.14 -5.94 7.44
CA GLU A 324 -2.62 -5.77 8.82
C GLU A 324 -4.13 -6.01 8.82
N ILE A 325 -4.54 -7.16 9.34
CA ILE A 325 -5.93 -7.38 9.67
C ILE A 325 -6.21 -6.42 10.84
N PRO A 326 -7.17 -5.48 10.74
CA PRO A 326 -7.71 -4.86 11.95
C PRO A 326 -8.18 -6.01 12.82
N ALA A 327 -7.50 -6.24 13.95
CA ALA A 327 -7.63 -7.40 14.84
C ALA A 327 -8.85 -8.26 14.49
N ARG A 328 -8.63 -9.37 13.76
CA ARG A 328 -9.66 -10.37 13.50
C ARG A 328 -10.40 -10.57 14.82
N PRO A 329 -11.73 -10.37 14.92
CA PRO A 329 -12.41 -10.53 16.20
C PRO A 329 -12.13 -11.96 16.66
N GLN A 330 -11.27 -12.10 17.67
CA GLN A 330 -10.81 -13.40 18.12
C GLN A 330 -12.04 -14.14 18.66
N PRO A 331 -12.37 -15.35 18.16
CA PRO A 331 -13.60 -16.04 18.57
C PRO A 331 -13.64 -16.49 20.03
N ARG A 332 -12.64 -16.15 20.86
CA ARG A 332 -12.49 -16.64 22.25
C ARG A 332 -11.93 -15.62 23.24
N GLN A 333 -11.87 -14.33 22.88
CA GLN A 333 -11.86 -13.31 23.92
C GLN A 333 -13.32 -13.00 24.22
N GLU A 334 -13.71 -13.13 25.49
CA GLU A 334 -15.03 -12.80 25.98
C GLU A 334 -15.44 -11.44 25.39
N ARG A 335 -16.45 -11.45 24.53
CA ARG A 335 -16.97 -10.24 23.90
C ARG A 335 -17.51 -9.36 25.01
N ASP A 336 -16.83 -8.26 25.30
CA ASP A 336 -17.56 -7.06 25.68
C ASP A 336 -18.55 -6.77 24.56
N LEU A 337 -19.83 -6.62 24.93
CA LEU A 337 -20.94 -6.36 24.02
C LEU A 337 -20.56 -5.23 23.03
N PRO A 338 -20.97 -5.31 21.74
CA PRO A 338 -20.59 -4.31 20.75
C PRO A 338 -21.04 -2.91 21.20
N ARG A 339 -20.06 -2.08 21.58
CA ARG A 339 -20.29 -0.66 21.85
C ARG A 339 -20.42 0.06 20.50
N ALA A 340 -21.42 0.93 20.36
CA ALA A 340 -21.52 1.83 19.22
C ALA A 340 -20.21 2.66 19.08
N PRO A 341 -19.71 2.86 17.85
CA PRO A 341 -18.44 3.57 17.63
C PRO A 341 -18.51 4.98 18.22
N SER A 342 -17.44 5.37 18.93
CA SER A 342 -17.35 6.68 19.57
C SER A 342 -16.89 7.73 18.56
N VAL A 343 -17.82 8.50 18.00
CA VAL A 343 -17.54 9.57 17.03
C VAL A 343 -17.55 10.93 17.72
N ALA A 344 -16.49 11.72 17.53
CA ALA A 344 -16.40 13.12 17.96
C ALA A 344 -16.72 14.07 16.79
N ALA A 345 -17.13 15.30 17.08
CA ALA A 345 -17.24 16.37 16.07
C ALA A 345 -16.03 17.28 16.10
N VAL A 346 -15.54 17.64 14.92
CA VAL A 346 -14.54 18.70 14.73
C VAL A 346 -15.17 19.77 13.85
N VAL A 347 -15.51 20.91 14.44
CA VAL A 347 -16.08 22.07 13.74
C VAL A 347 -14.94 23.03 13.40
N LEU A 348 -14.72 23.26 12.11
CA LEU A 348 -13.69 24.17 11.61
C LEU A 348 -14.24 25.60 11.58
N ALA A 349 -13.79 26.44 12.52
CA ALA A 349 -14.27 27.81 12.72
C ALA A 349 -13.12 28.84 12.82
N ALA A 350 -11.98 28.53 12.21
CA ALA A 350 -10.77 29.36 12.28
C ALA A 350 -10.58 30.31 11.08
N GLY A 351 -11.46 30.22 10.07
CA GLY A 351 -11.32 30.90 8.78
C GLY A 351 -11.38 32.43 8.84
N ARG A 352 -10.68 33.08 7.92
CA ARG A 352 -10.54 34.55 7.85
C ARG A 352 -11.69 35.27 7.15
N SER A 353 -12.64 34.55 6.55
CA SER A 353 -13.76 35.13 5.81
C SER A 353 -13.36 36.11 4.70
N THR A 354 -12.21 35.88 4.05
CA THR A 354 -11.63 36.80 3.05
C THR A 354 -12.57 37.10 1.89
N ARG A 355 -13.39 36.12 1.47
CA ARG A 355 -14.39 36.24 0.40
C ARG A 355 -15.61 37.10 0.77
N MET A 356 -15.80 37.42 2.05
CA MET A 356 -16.89 38.29 2.53
C MET A 356 -16.57 39.78 2.45
N GLY A 357 -15.33 40.15 2.09
CA GLY A 357 -14.95 41.56 1.90
C GLY A 357 -14.93 42.42 3.16
N GLY A 358 -14.98 41.83 4.36
CA GLY A 358 -14.91 42.59 5.62
C GLY A 358 -15.30 41.79 6.87
N PRO A 359 -16.59 41.55 7.12
CA PRO A 359 -17.06 40.90 8.34
C PRO A 359 -16.73 39.41 8.38
N ASN A 360 -16.51 38.89 9.58
CA ASN A 360 -16.36 37.45 9.79
C ASN A 360 -17.73 36.79 9.66
N LYS A 361 -17.96 36.05 8.56
CA LYS A 361 -19.24 35.39 8.27
C LYS A 361 -19.72 34.50 9.42
N LEU A 362 -18.81 33.89 10.17
CA LEU A 362 -19.16 33.02 11.30
C LEU A 362 -19.97 33.75 12.38
N LEU A 363 -19.80 35.07 12.48
CA LEU A 363 -20.48 35.96 13.44
C LEU A 363 -21.74 36.61 12.86
N GLU A 364 -21.95 36.52 11.55
CA GLU A 364 -23.17 37.04 10.90
C GLU A 364 -24.39 36.22 11.32
N THR A 365 -25.52 36.89 11.49
CA THR A 365 -26.73 36.24 11.99
C THR A 365 -27.62 35.74 10.85
N VAL A 366 -28.10 34.51 11.00
CA VAL A 366 -29.22 33.92 10.25
C VAL A 366 -30.26 33.46 11.28
N GLN A 367 -31.53 33.80 11.07
CA GLN A 367 -32.61 33.49 12.02
C GLN A 367 -32.27 33.89 13.47
N GLY A 368 -31.70 35.10 13.64
CA GLY A 368 -31.34 35.66 14.95
C GLY A 368 -30.13 35.03 15.65
N ARG A 369 -29.40 34.09 15.02
CA ARG A 369 -28.23 33.42 15.63
C ARG A 369 -27.00 33.48 14.72
N PRO A 370 -25.76 33.60 15.26
CA PRO A 370 -24.53 33.54 14.48
C PRO A 370 -24.40 32.24 13.67
N LEU A 371 -23.85 32.30 12.45
CA LEU A 371 -23.68 31.13 11.57
C LEU A 371 -22.98 29.95 12.28
N VAL A 372 -21.87 30.21 12.97
CA VAL A 372 -21.11 29.17 13.68
C VAL A 372 -21.94 28.46 14.74
N ARG A 373 -22.89 29.18 15.35
CA ARG A 373 -23.75 28.64 16.38
C ARG A 373 -24.71 27.60 15.82
N HIS A 374 -25.22 27.77 14.60
CA HIS A 374 -26.08 26.77 13.95
C HIS A 374 -25.35 25.44 13.73
N ALA A 375 -24.14 25.47 13.18
CA ALA A 375 -23.36 24.25 12.93
C ALA A 375 -22.97 23.53 14.23
N VAL A 376 -22.59 24.28 15.27
CA VAL A 376 -22.23 23.72 16.58
C VAL A 376 -23.44 23.15 17.30
N GLU A 377 -24.57 23.85 17.33
CA GLU A 377 -25.81 23.34 17.93
C GLU A 377 -26.32 22.11 17.17
N ALA A 378 -26.16 22.05 15.85
CA ALA A 378 -26.48 20.87 15.07
C ALA A 378 -25.64 19.65 15.50
N ALA A 379 -24.32 19.83 15.68
CA ALA A 379 -23.42 18.79 16.15
C ALA A 379 -23.76 18.33 17.57
N LEU A 380 -24.06 19.25 18.48
CA LEU A 380 -24.47 18.95 19.85
C LEU A 380 -25.78 18.16 19.91
N ALA A 381 -26.75 18.51 19.06
CA ALA A 381 -28.04 17.83 18.99
C ALA A 381 -28.00 16.46 18.28
N ALA A 382 -26.88 16.11 17.62
CA ALA A 382 -26.75 14.86 16.86
C ALA A 382 -26.39 13.64 17.72
N GLY A 383 -26.19 13.80 19.04
CA GLY A 383 -25.80 12.70 19.93
C GLY A 383 -24.36 12.21 19.70
N LEU A 384 -23.51 13.07 19.14
CA LEU A 384 -22.08 12.83 18.98
C LEU A 384 -21.39 12.82 20.37
N GLY A 385 -20.15 12.33 20.39
CA GLY A 385 -19.27 12.46 21.55
C GLY A 385 -18.82 13.91 21.76
N GLU A 386 -17.54 14.12 22.06
CA GLU A 386 -17.01 15.46 22.29
C GLU A 386 -17.13 16.34 21.02
N VAL A 387 -17.57 17.59 21.17
CA VAL A 387 -17.63 18.59 20.10
C VAL A 387 -16.47 19.56 20.28
N LEU A 388 -15.50 19.47 19.37
CA LEU A 388 -14.33 20.33 19.34
C LEU A 388 -14.57 21.43 18.31
N VAL A 389 -14.32 22.68 18.70
CA VAL A 389 -14.42 23.85 17.83
C VAL A 389 -13.03 24.43 17.62
N VAL A 390 -12.52 24.32 16.39
CA VAL A 390 -11.21 24.86 16.03
C VAL A 390 -11.36 26.36 15.75
N THR A 391 -10.69 27.19 16.56
CA THR A 391 -10.79 28.66 16.50
C THR A 391 -9.47 29.28 16.05
N GLY A 392 -9.54 30.45 15.41
CA GLY A 392 -8.38 31.13 14.84
C GLY A 392 -8.63 32.62 14.68
N HIS A 393 -8.94 33.08 13.48
CA HIS A 393 -9.25 34.49 13.24
C HIS A 393 -10.41 34.98 14.12
N GLN A 394 -10.22 36.11 14.81
CA GLN A 394 -11.18 36.68 15.76
C GLN A 394 -11.68 35.69 16.84
N ARG A 395 -10.79 34.78 17.29
CA ARG A 395 -11.05 33.75 18.29
C ARG A 395 -11.98 34.19 19.43
N ALA A 396 -11.67 35.28 20.13
CA ALA A 396 -12.45 35.73 21.28
C ALA A 396 -13.94 36.01 20.93
N ALA A 397 -14.22 36.56 19.75
CA ALA A 397 -15.58 36.82 19.30
C ALA A 397 -16.31 35.52 18.90
N VAL A 398 -15.61 34.57 18.26
CA VAL A 398 -16.16 33.26 17.90
C VAL A 398 -16.47 32.43 19.15
N GLU A 399 -15.58 32.43 20.14
CA GLU A 399 -15.80 31.77 21.42
C GLU A 399 -16.97 32.41 22.19
N ALA A 400 -17.07 33.76 22.18
CA ALA A 400 -18.19 34.47 22.79
C ALA A 400 -19.54 34.14 22.12
N ALA A 401 -19.58 34.00 20.79
CA ALA A 401 -20.77 33.59 20.04
C ALA A 401 -21.25 32.17 20.38
N LEU A 402 -20.37 31.34 20.95
CA LEU A 402 -20.65 29.97 21.37
C LEU A 402 -20.75 29.82 22.89
N SER A 403 -20.79 30.94 23.63
CA SER A 403 -20.92 30.95 25.08
C SER A 403 -22.15 30.17 25.54
N GLY A 404 -21.99 29.40 26.62
CA GLY A 404 -23.03 28.54 27.19
C GLY A 404 -23.24 27.20 26.49
N LEU A 405 -22.51 26.90 25.40
CA LEU A 405 -22.53 25.59 24.75
C LEU A 405 -21.44 24.66 25.31
N PRO A 406 -21.70 23.35 25.52
CA PRO A 406 -20.74 22.40 26.05
C PRO A 406 -19.77 21.93 24.96
N VAL A 407 -18.86 22.81 24.55
CA VAL A 407 -17.84 22.55 23.52
C VAL A 407 -16.42 22.72 24.05
N ARG A 408 -15.46 22.06 23.42
CA ARG A 408 -14.03 22.27 23.67
C ARG A 408 -13.42 23.12 22.57
N PHE A 409 -12.84 24.27 22.94
CA PHE A 409 -12.14 25.12 22.00
C PHE A 409 -10.71 24.63 21.75
N VAL A 410 -10.33 24.57 20.48
CA VAL A 410 -8.98 24.21 20.03
C VAL A 410 -8.39 25.39 19.26
N PRO A 411 -7.43 26.14 19.82
CA PRO A 411 -6.83 27.25 19.10
C PRO A 411 -5.88 26.75 18.00
N ASN A 412 -6.04 27.28 16.80
CA ASN A 412 -5.11 27.12 15.70
C ASN A 412 -4.37 28.45 15.46
N PRO A 413 -3.12 28.61 15.90
CA PRO A 413 -2.34 29.83 15.63
C PRO A 413 -1.95 29.98 14.15
N SER A 414 -1.85 28.87 13.40
CA SER A 414 -1.49 28.81 11.98
C SER A 414 -2.70 28.89 11.05
N PHE A 415 -3.82 29.46 11.49
CA PHE A 415 -5.06 29.56 10.69
C PHE A 415 -4.90 30.30 9.35
N ALA A 416 -3.86 31.12 9.21
CA ALA A 416 -3.58 31.87 8.00
C ALA A 416 -2.97 31.01 6.87
N GLU A 417 -2.45 29.82 7.19
CA GLU A 417 -1.76 28.93 6.24
C GLU A 417 -2.72 28.03 5.44
N GLY A 418 -4.02 27.98 5.80
CA GLY A 418 -5.07 27.27 5.06
C GLY A 418 -5.93 26.35 5.93
N LEU A 419 -6.97 25.78 5.32
CA LEU A 419 -7.89 24.85 6.01
C LEU A 419 -7.18 23.63 6.62
N SER A 420 -6.10 23.14 6.00
CA SER A 420 -5.35 21.96 6.45
C SER A 420 -4.81 22.09 7.87
N THR A 421 -4.32 23.27 8.28
CA THR A 421 -3.79 23.49 9.64
C THR A 421 -4.91 23.43 10.69
N SER A 422 -6.12 23.86 10.33
CA SER A 422 -7.29 23.79 11.21
C SER A 422 -7.78 22.35 11.36
N LEU A 423 -7.77 21.59 10.27
CA LEU A 423 -8.10 20.16 10.28
C LEU A 423 -7.10 19.39 11.16
N ARG A 424 -5.80 19.62 10.98
CA ARG A 424 -4.72 19.01 11.79
C ARG A 424 -4.91 19.31 13.28
N ALA A 425 -5.06 20.57 13.65
CA ALA A 425 -5.26 20.98 15.04
C ALA A 425 -6.49 20.30 15.67
N GLY A 426 -7.60 20.22 14.91
CA GLY A 426 -8.82 19.54 15.35
C GLY A 426 -8.63 18.04 15.57
N LEU A 427 -7.98 17.34 14.62
CA LEU A 427 -7.75 15.90 14.70
C LEU A 427 -6.75 15.50 15.79
N GLU A 428 -5.69 16.28 15.99
CA GLU A 428 -4.68 16.03 17.04
C GLU A 428 -5.24 16.27 18.46
N ALA A 429 -6.23 17.14 18.61
CA ALA A 429 -6.89 17.42 19.87
C ALA A 429 -7.91 16.33 20.30
N LEU A 430 -8.25 15.41 19.40
CA LEU A 430 -9.21 14.34 19.65
C LEU A 430 -8.69 13.33 20.69
N PRO A 431 -9.58 12.80 21.54
CA PRO A 431 -9.17 11.81 22.53
C PRO A 431 -8.73 10.50 21.86
N ALA A 432 -7.81 9.78 22.52
CA ALA A 432 -7.29 8.50 22.02
C ALA A 432 -8.37 7.43 21.80
N LYS A 433 -9.51 7.57 22.48
CA LYS A 433 -10.67 6.66 22.42
C LYS A 433 -11.68 6.97 21.29
N ALA A 434 -11.49 8.04 20.51
CA ALA A 434 -12.39 8.34 19.40
C ALA A 434 -12.11 7.42 18.20
N ASP A 435 -13.12 6.70 17.73
CA ASP A 435 -13.05 5.79 16.59
C ASP A 435 -13.15 6.53 15.25
N GLY A 436 -13.71 7.74 15.26
CA GLY A 436 -13.80 8.61 14.10
C GLY A 436 -14.11 10.06 14.48
N ALA A 437 -13.99 10.93 13.48
CA ALA A 437 -14.28 12.35 13.57
C ALA A 437 -15.24 12.76 12.46
N LEU A 438 -16.36 13.37 12.83
CA LEU A 438 -17.23 14.09 11.90
C LEU A 438 -16.67 15.50 11.73
N VAL A 439 -16.19 15.83 10.54
CA VAL A 439 -15.59 17.14 10.24
C VAL A 439 -16.66 18.04 9.63
N LEU A 440 -17.01 19.12 10.34
CA LEU A 440 -18.00 20.12 9.96
C LEU A 440 -17.32 21.46 9.64
N LEU A 441 -17.91 22.22 8.73
CA LEU A 441 -17.54 23.62 8.49
C LEU A 441 -18.46 24.52 9.31
N GLY A 442 -17.90 25.56 9.95
CA GLY A 442 -18.66 26.45 10.83
C GLY A 442 -19.64 27.39 10.11
N ASP A 443 -19.64 27.42 8.79
CA ASP A 443 -20.40 28.33 7.92
C ASP A 443 -21.55 27.63 7.18
N MET A 444 -21.96 26.44 7.63
CA MET A 444 -23.03 25.64 7.04
C MET A 444 -24.30 25.66 7.93
N PRO A 445 -25.11 26.73 7.91
CA PRO A 445 -26.25 26.89 8.81
C PRO A 445 -27.43 25.95 8.50
N LEU A 446 -27.46 25.35 7.31
CA LEU A 446 -28.56 24.49 6.86
C LEU A 446 -28.33 23.00 7.19
N VAL A 447 -27.18 22.66 7.79
CA VAL A 447 -26.88 21.28 8.21
C VAL A 447 -27.72 20.93 9.43
N LYS A 448 -28.60 19.94 9.29
CA LYS A 448 -29.54 19.53 10.34
C LYS A 448 -28.96 18.41 11.22
N PRO A 449 -29.30 18.34 12.51
CA PRO A 449 -28.89 17.25 13.41
C PRO A 449 -29.22 15.86 12.87
N ALA A 450 -30.38 15.71 12.20
CA ALA A 450 -30.83 14.43 11.62
C ALA A 450 -29.87 13.90 10.54
N LEU A 451 -29.26 14.78 9.74
CA LEU A 451 -28.25 14.36 8.76
C LEU A 451 -26.99 13.84 9.47
N LEU A 452 -26.52 14.57 10.48
CA LEU A 452 -25.34 14.17 11.27
C LEU A 452 -25.55 12.81 11.93
N ALA A 453 -26.70 12.60 12.56
CA ALA A 453 -27.07 11.32 13.17
C ALA A 453 -27.09 10.18 12.14
N ARG A 454 -27.58 10.42 10.92
CA ARG A 454 -27.55 9.42 9.83
C ARG A 454 -26.12 9.11 9.36
N LEU A 455 -25.25 10.11 9.28
CA LEU A 455 -23.83 9.91 8.95
C LEU A 455 -23.14 9.04 10.01
N VAL A 456 -23.40 9.30 11.28
CA VAL A 456 -22.89 8.50 12.41
C VAL A 456 -23.46 7.09 12.38
N ALA A 457 -24.77 6.93 12.13
CA ALA A 457 -25.40 5.61 12.05
C ALA A 457 -24.87 4.76 10.88
N ALA A 458 -24.47 5.39 9.78
CA ALA A 458 -23.85 4.72 8.65
C ALA A 458 -22.36 4.40 8.87
N PHE A 459 -21.73 4.96 9.91
CA PHE A 459 -20.34 4.69 10.26
C PHE A 459 -20.21 3.34 10.95
N ASP A 460 -19.54 2.43 10.27
CA ASP A 460 -19.39 1.05 10.69
C ASP A 460 -17.95 0.61 10.37
N PRO A 461 -16.99 1.04 11.19
CA PRO A 461 -15.59 0.68 10.98
C PRO A 461 -15.37 -0.84 11.06
N ALA A 462 -16.20 -1.56 11.80
CA ALA A 462 -16.14 -3.02 11.90
C ALA A 462 -16.61 -3.71 10.60
N GLY A 463 -17.64 -3.19 9.94
CA GLY A 463 -18.13 -3.64 8.63
C GLY A 463 -17.47 -2.96 7.42
N GLY A 464 -16.36 -2.24 7.61
CA GLY A 464 -15.53 -1.66 6.54
C GLY A 464 -15.91 -0.26 6.05
N ALA A 465 -16.93 0.37 6.65
CA ALA A 465 -17.33 1.74 6.35
C ALA A 465 -16.57 2.74 7.20
N HIS A 466 -15.38 3.09 6.72
CA HIS A 466 -14.46 3.95 7.44
C HIS A 466 -14.56 5.43 7.04
N VAL A 467 -15.26 5.75 5.96
CA VAL A 467 -15.57 7.14 5.58
C VAL A 467 -17.06 7.23 5.29
N VAL A 468 -17.72 8.29 5.75
CA VAL A 468 -19.14 8.53 5.43
C VAL A 468 -19.32 9.96 4.97
N ALA A 469 -19.89 10.16 3.79
CA ALA A 469 -20.12 11.48 3.22
C ALA A 469 -21.59 11.64 2.80
N PRO A 470 -22.17 12.84 2.98
CA PRO A 470 -23.47 13.15 2.41
C PRO A 470 -23.35 13.27 0.89
N VAL A 471 -24.35 12.79 0.17
CA VAL A 471 -24.45 12.94 -1.28
C VAL A 471 -25.81 13.51 -1.65
N ARG A 472 -25.84 14.39 -2.64
CA ARG A 472 -27.06 14.93 -3.24
C ARG A 472 -26.84 15.11 -4.74
N ASP A 473 -27.69 14.50 -5.56
CA ASP A 473 -27.58 14.54 -7.03
C ASP A 473 -26.18 14.16 -7.55
N GLY A 474 -25.57 13.13 -6.95
CA GLY A 474 -24.22 12.65 -7.29
C GLY A 474 -23.08 13.57 -6.82
N ARG A 475 -23.38 14.68 -6.14
CA ARG A 475 -22.40 15.60 -5.57
C ARG A 475 -22.21 15.30 -4.09
N ARG A 476 -20.96 15.03 -3.70
CA ARG A 476 -20.58 14.86 -2.29
C ARG A 476 -20.51 16.21 -1.60
N GLY A 477 -21.07 16.26 -0.40
CA GLY A 477 -21.13 17.46 0.44
C GLY A 477 -20.33 17.33 1.73
N ASN A 478 -20.59 18.26 2.63
CA ASN A 478 -20.14 18.25 4.02
C ASN A 478 -21.35 18.13 4.96
N PRO A 479 -21.17 17.61 6.18
CA PRO A 479 -19.91 17.20 6.79
C PRO A 479 -19.49 15.77 6.46
N VAL A 480 -18.18 15.49 6.52
CA VAL A 480 -17.63 14.16 6.21
C VAL A 480 -17.12 13.50 7.49
N LEU A 481 -17.52 12.25 7.71
CA LEU A 481 -17.07 11.41 8.81
C LEU A 481 -15.86 10.61 8.37
N TRP A 482 -14.76 10.74 9.11
CA TRP A 482 -13.51 10.04 8.88
C TRP A 482 -13.21 9.12 10.05
N GLY A 483 -12.99 7.83 9.76
CA GLY A 483 -12.47 6.89 10.75
C GLY A 483 -11.03 7.24 11.14
N ARG A 484 -10.67 6.93 12.39
CA ARG A 484 -9.35 7.24 12.99
C ARG A 484 -8.17 6.85 12.12
N ARG A 485 -8.29 5.76 11.35
CA ARG A 485 -7.26 5.28 10.41
C ARG A 485 -6.83 6.31 9.36
N PHE A 486 -7.67 7.29 9.04
CA PHE A 486 -7.38 8.33 8.06
C PHE A 486 -6.75 9.58 8.67
N PHE A 487 -6.68 9.69 10.01
CA PHE A 487 -6.14 10.88 10.65
C PHE A 487 -4.68 11.17 10.24
N PRO A 488 -3.76 10.19 10.14
CA PRO A 488 -2.41 10.47 9.66
C PRO A 488 -2.39 11.05 8.24
N ALA A 489 -3.22 10.52 7.34
CA ALA A 489 -3.32 11.01 5.96
C ALA A 489 -3.94 12.42 5.90
N LEU A 490 -4.98 12.69 6.71
CA LEU A 490 -5.60 14.01 6.80
C LEU A 490 -4.65 15.06 7.41
N CYS A 491 -3.84 14.69 8.40
CA CYS A 491 -2.84 15.58 9.00
C CYS A 491 -1.69 15.91 8.03
N ALA A 492 -1.43 15.06 7.03
CA ALA A 492 -0.39 15.26 6.01
C ALA A 492 -0.83 16.17 4.84
N ILE A 493 -2.09 16.58 4.78
CA ILE A 493 -2.56 17.52 3.74
C ILE A 493 -1.95 18.90 3.99
N GLU A 494 -1.59 19.59 2.90
CA GLU A 494 -1.04 20.94 2.91
C GLU A 494 -1.96 21.92 2.17
N GLY A 495 -1.85 23.21 2.54
CA GLY A 495 -2.58 24.31 1.88
C GLY A 495 -4.07 24.37 2.22
N ASP A 496 -4.86 24.91 1.29
CA ASP A 496 -6.30 25.14 1.47
C ASP A 496 -7.19 23.99 0.97
N ALA A 497 -6.59 22.83 0.70
CA ALA A 497 -7.31 21.62 0.36
C ALA A 497 -7.81 20.94 1.64
N GLY A 498 -9.12 20.72 1.76
CA GLY A 498 -9.67 19.79 2.75
C GLY A 498 -9.43 18.32 2.35
N GLY A 499 -10.04 17.38 3.07
CA GLY A 499 -9.96 15.93 2.77
C GLY A 499 -10.63 15.48 1.46
N ARG A 500 -11.00 16.40 0.55
CA ARG A 500 -11.76 16.11 -0.68
C ARG A 500 -11.02 15.18 -1.62
N HIS A 501 -9.70 15.35 -1.79
CA HIS A 501 -8.88 14.48 -2.63
C HIS A 501 -8.82 13.06 -2.08
N LEU A 502 -8.54 12.92 -0.77
CA LEU A 502 -8.55 11.62 -0.09
C LEU A 502 -9.91 10.93 -0.22
N LEU A 503 -11.01 11.68 -0.15
CA LEU A 503 -12.36 11.12 -0.28
C LEU A 503 -12.61 10.55 -1.69
N ALA A 504 -12.04 11.18 -2.73
CA ALA A 504 -12.13 10.68 -4.10
C ALA A 504 -11.41 9.34 -4.30
N GLU A 505 -10.34 9.10 -3.53
CA GLU A 505 -9.56 7.85 -3.57
C GLU A 505 -10.24 6.69 -2.81
N GLN A 506 -11.23 6.97 -1.96
CA GLN A 506 -11.89 5.99 -1.09
C GLN A 506 -13.22 5.45 -1.66
N THR A 507 -13.22 4.91 -2.89
CA THR A 507 -14.46 4.41 -3.52
C THR A 507 -15.02 3.12 -2.89
N GLU A 508 -14.19 2.29 -2.26
CA GLU A 508 -14.62 1.01 -1.65
C GLU A 508 -14.88 1.10 -0.14
N THR A 509 -14.40 2.15 0.54
CA THR A 509 -14.49 2.34 2.00
C THR A 509 -15.38 3.51 2.41
N ALA A 510 -15.78 4.37 1.45
CA ALA A 510 -16.73 5.44 1.67
C ALA A 510 -18.18 4.93 1.51
N ARG A 511 -19.01 5.19 2.51
CA ARG A 511 -20.47 5.08 2.40
C ARG A 511 -21.05 6.46 2.10
N GLU A 512 -22.02 6.50 1.21
CA GLU A 512 -22.74 7.72 0.84
C GLU A 512 -24.11 7.72 1.51
N VAL A 513 -24.50 8.87 2.06
CA VAL A 513 -25.80 9.07 2.72
C VAL A 513 -26.55 10.17 1.99
N GLU A 514 -27.72 9.87 1.44
CA GLU A 514 -28.55 10.86 0.74
C GLU A 514 -28.89 12.05 1.67
N ALA A 515 -28.63 13.28 1.23
CA ALA A 515 -28.78 14.49 2.02
C ALA A 515 -29.63 15.55 1.33
N ASP A 516 -30.14 16.53 2.10
CA ASP A 516 -30.76 17.74 1.55
C ASP A 516 -29.67 18.70 1.04
N ASP A 517 -30.07 19.73 0.28
CA ASP A 517 -29.17 20.74 -0.30
C ASP A 517 -28.30 21.46 0.74
N GLY A 518 -28.73 21.50 2.01
CA GLY A 518 -27.95 22.07 3.10
C GLY A 518 -26.57 21.42 3.30
N ALA A 519 -26.36 20.18 2.84
CA ALA A 519 -25.05 19.52 2.86
C ALA A 519 -24.08 20.04 1.78
N LEU A 520 -24.58 20.77 0.79
CA LEU A 520 -23.80 21.33 -0.31
C LEU A 520 -23.61 22.85 -0.22
N ILE A 521 -24.22 23.50 0.77
CA ILE A 521 -24.27 24.96 0.89
C ILE A 521 -23.45 25.42 2.09
N ASP A 522 -22.31 26.05 1.80
CA ASP A 522 -21.53 26.88 2.72
C ASP A 522 -21.74 28.38 2.39
N VAL A 523 -21.77 29.23 3.42
CA VAL A 523 -21.90 30.68 3.23
C VAL A 523 -20.53 31.25 2.94
N ASP A 524 -20.16 31.44 1.68
CA ASP A 524 -18.85 31.97 1.31
C ASP A 524 -18.84 33.41 0.83
N THR A 525 -19.99 33.94 0.42
CA THR A 525 -20.13 35.29 -0.13
C THR A 525 -21.31 36.05 0.49
N PRO A 526 -21.33 37.39 0.39
CA PRO A 526 -22.47 38.19 0.85
C PRO A 526 -23.80 37.80 0.18
N GLU A 527 -23.76 37.41 -1.10
CA GLU A 527 -24.93 36.95 -1.85
C GLU A 527 -25.45 35.62 -1.30
N ALA A 528 -24.56 34.68 -0.96
CA ALA A 528 -24.93 33.43 -0.32
C ALA A 528 -25.56 33.68 1.08
N LEU A 529 -25.01 34.62 1.85
CA LEU A 529 -25.57 35.02 3.14
C LEU A 529 -26.98 35.63 2.98
N ALA A 530 -27.17 36.51 2.00
CA ALA A 530 -28.47 37.11 1.70
C ALA A 530 -29.50 36.07 1.27
N ALA A 531 -29.11 35.11 0.42
CA ALA A 531 -29.97 34.02 -0.02
C ALA A 531 -30.44 33.15 1.16
N ILE A 532 -29.54 32.82 2.09
CA ILE A 532 -29.92 32.05 3.29
C ILE A 532 -30.80 32.87 4.24
N ARG A 533 -30.53 34.18 4.40
CA ARG A 533 -31.40 35.06 5.22
C ARG A 533 -32.83 35.15 4.69
N ALA A 534 -33.04 34.97 3.38
CA ALA A 534 -34.37 34.98 2.77
C ALA A 534 -35.15 33.65 2.93
N LEU A 535 -34.51 32.58 3.43
CA LEU A 535 -35.16 31.28 3.68
C LEU A 535 -35.88 31.20 5.04
N GLY A 536 -35.76 32.23 5.88
CA GLY A 536 -36.42 32.34 7.19
C GLY A 536 -37.02 33.72 7.37
#